data_AF-A0A8J3QMH9-F1
#
_entry.id   AF-A0A8J3QMH9-F1
#
_cell.length_a   1.000
_cell.length_b   1.000
_cell.length_c   1.000
_cell.angle_alpha   90.00
_cell.angle_beta   90.00
_cell.angle_gamma   90.00
#
_symmetry.space_group_name_H-M   'P 1'
#
loop_
_entity.id
_entity.type
_entity.pdbx_description
1 polymer ?
#
loop_
_entity_poly.entity_id
_entity_poly.type
_entity_poly.pdbx_seq_one_letter_code
_entity_poly.pdbx_strand_id
1 'polypeptide(L)'
;MPEFPCPTPVTVDAHVAAGGLDITAEPRDTAAVTVTPWDDSDASQDTAARTTVQLVGDRLVIETPDASGWLLRRHARVRVDVRVPLDCTLEVRVASADARCRGRFADARLKSASGDVAVEHVTGDASVKTASGHILVDRVDGRAAADAASGDVTLTLVGGDVTAHITSGDLTIDEAGGSVQGTAASGTINIGRVRRGAVKLKTASGGVNVGVAQGTSVWLDVITASGRTHSDLDMSGGPAGGGQPDLALTLRTASGDIDIHRVVVPTSA
;
A
#
# COMPACT_ATOMS: atom_id res chain seq x y z
N MET A 1 -30.03 -2.73 4.96
CA MET A 1 -28.75 -2.48 5.65
C MET A 1 -28.62 -3.49 6.77
N PRO A 2 -27.93 -4.62 6.56
CA PRO A 2 -27.57 -5.53 7.63
C PRO A 2 -26.63 -4.84 8.64
N GLU A 3 -26.89 -5.07 9.92
CA GLU A 3 -26.07 -4.60 11.03
C GLU A 3 -25.85 -5.77 12.01
N PHE A 4 -24.62 -5.93 12.47
CA PHE A 4 -24.20 -7.05 13.31
C PHE A 4 -23.51 -6.54 14.58
N PRO A 5 -23.77 -7.13 15.76
CA PRO A 5 -22.99 -6.85 16.96
C PRO A 5 -21.53 -7.29 16.79
N CYS A 6 -20.60 -6.37 17.04
CA CYS A 6 -19.14 -6.55 16.97
C CYS A 6 -18.48 -5.85 18.18
N PRO A 7 -18.70 -6.34 19.42
CA PRO A 7 -18.11 -5.72 20.61
C PRO A 7 -16.58 -5.88 20.67
N THR A 8 -16.03 -6.78 19.87
CA THR A 8 -14.59 -6.95 19.64
C THR A 8 -14.29 -6.73 18.17
N PRO A 9 -13.06 -6.29 17.82
CA PRO A 9 -12.65 -6.19 16.42
C PRO A 9 -12.80 -7.52 15.68
N VAL A 10 -13.21 -7.44 14.41
CA VAL A 10 -13.48 -8.58 13.53
C VAL A 10 -12.54 -8.55 12.32
N THR A 11 -12.48 -9.66 11.59
CA THR A 11 -11.89 -9.69 10.25
C THR A 11 -12.96 -9.32 9.23
N VAL A 12 -12.71 -8.28 8.42
CA VAL A 12 -13.54 -7.92 7.27
C VAL A 12 -13.01 -8.65 6.04
N ASP A 13 -13.72 -9.68 5.61
CA ASP A 13 -13.43 -10.46 4.41
C ASP A 13 -14.38 -10.01 3.29
N ALA A 14 -13.88 -9.16 2.39
CA ALA A 14 -14.69 -8.54 1.36
C ALA A 14 -14.19 -8.89 -0.04
N HIS A 15 -15.07 -9.45 -0.86
CA HIS A 15 -14.84 -9.70 -2.27
C HIS A 15 -15.83 -8.90 -3.12
N VAL A 16 -15.33 -7.92 -3.88
CA VAL A 16 -16.13 -7.06 -4.76
C VAL A 16 -15.61 -7.14 -6.19
N ALA A 17 -16.43 -7.72 -7.08
CA ALA A 17 -16.04 -7.94 -8.47
C ALA A 17 -15.90 -6.61 -9.25
N ALA A 18 -16.84 -5.68 -9.11
CA ALA A 18 -16.77 -4.40 -9.80
C ALA A 18 -17.57 -3.28 -9.11
N GLY A 19 -17.10 -2.04 -9.23
CA GLY A 19 -17.72 -0.85 -8.63
C GLY A 19 -16.83 -0.19 -7.58
N GLY A 20 -17.27 -0.11 -6.33
CA GLY A 20 -16.49 0.52 -5.26
C GLY A 20 -16.75 -0.09 -3.90
N LEU A 21 -15.70 -0.15 -3.08
CA LEU A 21 -15.72 -0.61 -1.70
C LEU A 21 -15.15 0.50 -0.81
N ASP A 22 -15.99 1.07 0.04
CA ASP A 22 -15.60 2.06 1.04
C ASP A 22 -15.74 1.41 2.43
N ILE A 23 -14.63 1.17 3.12
CA ILE A 23 -14.59 0.64 4.49
C ILE A 23 -14.17 1.79 5.42
N THR A 24 -14.94 2.04 6.47
CA THR A 24 -14.64 3.05 7.49
C THR A 24 -14.57 2.39 8.86
N ALA A 25 -13.39 2.42 9.48
CA ALA A 25 -13.20 2.04 10.88
C ALA A 25 -13.40 3.26 11.78
N GLU A 26 -14.33 3.16 12.74
CA GLU A 26 -14.69 4.26 13.65
C GLU A 26 -14.99 3.72 15.06
N PRO A 27 -15.04 4.56 16.12
CA PRO A 27 -15.47 4.12 17.44
C PRO A 27 -16.92 3.65 17.44
N ARG A 28 -17.12 2.32 17.36
CA ARG A 28 -18.43 1.64 17.36
C ARG A 28 -18.28 0.20 17.84
N ASP A 29 -19.40 -0.43 18.17
CA ASP A 29 -19.50 -1.83 18.64
C ASP A 29 -20.39 -2.68 17.71
N THR A 30 -20.71 -2.17 16.51
CA THR A 30 -21.44 -2.90 15.47
C THR A 30 -20.71 -2.82 14.14
N ALA A 31 -20.96 -3.78 13.25
CA ALA A 31 -20.60 -3.70 11.84
C ALA A 31 -21.86 -3.45 11.00
N ALA A 32 -21.88 -2.37 10.22
CA ALA A 32 -22.98 -2.05 9.31
C ALA A 32 -22.51 -2.11 7.86
N VAL A 33 -23.28 -2.76 7.00
CA VAL A 33 -22.97 -2.87 5.57
C VAL A 33 -24.15 -2.39 4.75
N THR A 34 -23.88 -1.52 3.79
CA THR A 34 -24.85 -1.06 2.80
C THR A 34 -24.35 -1.44 1.42
N VAL A 35 -25.17 -2.17 0.68
CA VAL A 35 -24.91 -2.52 -0.71
C VAL A 35 -25.91 -1.78 -1.57
N THR A 36 -25.42 -0.99 -2.52
CA THR A 36 -26.25 -0.27 -3.49
C THR A 36 -25.85 -0.62 -4.92
N PRO A 37 -26.81 -0.72 -5.84
CA PRO A 37 -26.51 -0.84 -7.26
C PRO A 37 -25.80 0.43 -7.72
N TRP A 38 -24.82 0.29 -8.63
CA TRP A 38 -24.09 1.44 -9.15
C TRP A 38 -24.94 2.34 -10.06
N ASP A 39 -25.89 1.72 -10.78
CA ASP A 39 -26.81 2.36 -11.71
C ASP A 39 -28.17 1.63 -11.74
N ASP A 40 -29.12 2.17 -12.49
CA ASP A 40 -30.48 1.62 -12.61
C ASP A 40 -30.57 0.41 -13.56
N SER A 41 -29.44 -0.19 -13.96
CA SER A 41 -29.47 -1.37 -14.82
C SER A 41 -29.91 -2.62 -14.06
N ASP A 42 -30.69 -3.49 -14.71
CA ASP A 42 -31.12 -4.77 -14.12
C ASP A 42 -29.93 -5.59 -13.57
N ALA A 43 -28.76 -5.49 -14.23
CA ALA A 43 -27.56 -6.23 -13.85
C ALA A 43 -26.96 -5.74 -12.52
N SER A 44 -26.86 -4.42 -12.34
CA SER A 44 -26.41 -3.82 -11.07
C SER A 44 -27.42 -4.08 -9.95
N GLN A 45 -28.73 -4.00 -10.25
CA GLN A 45 -29.81 -4.29 -9.31
C GLN A 45 -29.78 -5.76 -8.85
N ASP A 46 -29.66 -6.71 -9.77
CA ASP A 46 -29.54 -8.15 -9.46
C ASP A 46 -28.29 -8.45 -8.62
N THR A 47 -27.15 -7.87 -9.00
CA THR A 47 -25.88 -8.05 -8.28
C THR A 47 -25.96 -7.51 -6.86
N ALA A 48 -26.53 -6.32 -6.66
CA ALA A 48 -26.73 -5.75 -5.33
C ALA A 48 -27.67 -6.61 -4.47
N ALA A 49 -28.77 -7.10 -5.03
CA ALA A 49 -29.73 -7.95 -4.33
C ALA A 49 -29.17 -9.33 -3.96
N ARG A 50 -28.23 -9.86 -4.75
CA ARG A 50 -27.60 -11.17 -4.54
C ARG A 50 -26.27 -11.11 -3.78
N THR A 51 -25.78 -9.91 -3.46
CA THR A 51 -24.59 -9.74 -2.63
C THR A 51 -24.86 -10.29 -1.25
N THR A 52 -24.01 -11.20 -0.79
CA THR A 52 -24.15 -11.85 0.52
C THR A 52 -23.37 -11.06 1.56
N VAL A 53 -24.01 -10.79 2.70
CA VAL A 53 -23.36 -10.17 3.86
C VAL A 53 -23.70 -10.99 5.10
N GLN A 54 -22.68 -11.53 5.77
CA GLN A 54 -22.84 -12.41 6.93
C GLN A 54 -21.73 -12.20 7.94
N LEU A 55 -22.06 -12.21 9.23
CA LEU A 55 -21.07 -12.34 10.30
C LEU A 55 -21.02 -13.82 10.74
N VAL A 56 -19.89 -14.48 10.51
CA VAL A 56 -19.65 -15.87 10.90
C VAL A 56 -18.51 -15.90 11.91
N GLY A 57 -18.83 -16.11 13.18
CA GLY A 57 -17.86 -15.97 14.26
C GLY A 57 -17.35 -14.53 14.37
N ASP A 58 -16.05 -14.34 14.18
CA ASP A 58 -15.34 -13.05 14.17
C ASP A 58 -15.05 -12.54 12.74
N ARG A 59 -15.71 -13.09 11.72
CA ARG A 59 -15.48 -12.74 10.31
C ARG A 59 -16.73 -12.17 9.67
N LEU A 60 -16.66 -10.89 9.27
CA LEU A 60 -17.67 -10.23 8.45
C LEU A 60 -17.37 -10.53 6.98
N VAL A 61 -18.14 -11.43 6.38
CA VAL A 61 -18.02 -11.87 4.99
C VAL A 61 -18.94 -11.03 4.11
N ILE A 62 -18.39 -10.42 3.06
CA ILE A 62 -19.11 -9.67 2.03
C ILE A 62 -18.71 -10.23 0.67
N GLU A 63 -19.64 -10.85 -0.05
CA GLU A 63 -19.38 -11.53 -1.31
C GLU A 63 -20.32 -11.04 -2.40
N THR A 64 -19.79 -10.40 -3.44
CA THR A 64 -20.55 -10.11 -4.66
C THR A 64 -20.55 -11.33 -5.60
N PRO A 65 -21.66 -11.65 -6.28
CA PRO A 65 -21.71 -12.77 -7.21
C PRO A 65 -20.67 -12.66 -8.34
N ASP A 66 -20.03 -13.78 -8.68
CA ASP A 66 -19.15 -13.86 -9.85
C ASP A 66 -19.91 -13.66 -11.16
N ALA A 67 -19.30 -12.95 -12.10
CA ALA A 67 -19.86 -12.68 -13.43
C ALA A 67 -19.81 -13.88 -14.40
N SER A 68 -19.47 -15.09 -13.92
CA SER A 68 -19.12 -16.26 -14.74
C SER A 68 -20.32 -17.15 -15.15
N GLY A 69 -21.56 -16.77 -14.83
CA GLY A 69 -22.78 -17.49 -15.20
C GLY A 69 -23.36 -17.12 -16.57
N TRP A 70 -23.73 -18.14 -17.35
CA TRP A 70 -24.29 -18.10 -18.72
C TRP A 70 -25.42 -17.08 -18.99
N LEU A 71 -25.44 -16.58 -20.24
CA LEU A 71 -26.28 -15.52 -20.85
C LEU A 71 -25.91 -14.05 -20.54
N LEU A 72 -25.12 -13.46 -21.45
CA LEU A 72 -25.20 -12.08 -21.94
C LEU A 72 -25.78 -11.01 -20.97
N ARG A 73 -24.93 -10.36 -20.15
CA ARG A 73 -25.05 -8.94 -19.67
C ARG A 73 -23.78 -8.57 -18.89
N ARG A 74 -22.92 -7.68 -19.43
CA ARG A 74 -22.76 -6.23 -19.15
C ARG A 74 -22.33 -5.89 -17.72
N HIS A 75 -21.45 -4.88 -17.61
CA HIS A 75 -20.74 -4.32 -16.45
C HIS A 75 -21.58 -4.10 -15.17
N ALA A 76 -22.06 -5.16 -14.53
CA ALA A 76 -22.71 -5.03 -13.23
C ALA A 76 -21.72 -4.49 -12.20
N ARG A 77 -22.12 -3.43 -11.50
CA ARG A 77 -21.28 -2.75 -10.50
C ARG A 77 -22.11 -2.48 -9.27
N VAL A 78 -21.46 -2.56 -8.12
CA VAL A 78 -22.08 -2.22 -6.84
C VAL A 78 -21.21 -1.26 -6.07
N ARG A 79 -21.83 -0.45 -5.22
CA ARG A 79 -21.15 0.27 -4.16
C ARG A 79 -21.42 -0.43 -2.84
N VAL A 80 -20.35 -0.81 -2.16
CA VAL A 80 -20.37 -1.45 -0.86
C VAL A 80 -19.77 -0.49 0.16
N ASP A 81 -20.61 0.02 1.04
CA ASP A 81 -20.22 0.87 2.16
C ASP A 81 -20.21 0.04 3.44
N VAL A 82 -19.06 -0.06 4.09
CA VAL A 82 -18.83 -0.86 5.30
C VAL A 82 -18.40 0.06 6.43
N ARG A 83 -19.06 -0.03 7.58
CA ARG A 83 -18.63 0.66 8.80
C ARG A 83 -18.39 -0.35 9.91
N VAL A 84 -17.20 -0.34 10.48
CA VAL A 84 -16.73 -1.34 11.45
C VAL A 84 -16.05 -0.68 12.66
N PRO A 85 -15.90 -1.40 13.78
CA PRO A 85 -15.08 -0.95 14.90
C PRO A 85 -13.64 -0.66 14.47
N LEU A 86 -12.95 0.16 15.26
CA LEU A 86 -11.50 0.34 15.15
C LEU A 86 -10.76 -0.99 15.32
N ASP A 87 -9.55 -1.04 14.76
CA ASP A 87 -8.61 -2.15 14.93
C ASP A 87 -9.10 -3.50 14.36
N CYS A 88 -10.07 -3.46 13.45
CA CYS A 88 -10.44 -4.62 12.64
C CYS A 88 -9.29 -4.99 11.68
N THR A 89 -9.25 -6.26 11.29
CA THR A 89 -8.32 -6.77 10.25
C THR A 89 -9.01 -6.75 8.89
N LEU A 90 -8.29 -6.37 7.84
CA LEU A 90 -8.82 -6.34 6.47
C LEU A 90 -8.28 -7.52 5.64
N GLU A 91 -9.19 -8.26 5.01
CA GLU A 91 -8.90 -9.22 3.95
C GLU A 91 -9.77 -8.86 2.73
N VAL A 92 -9.25 -8.02 1.84
CA VAL A 92 -10.03 -7.44 0.74
C VAL A 92 -9.53 -7.96 -0.60
N ARG A 93 -10.47 -8.39 -1.45
CA ARG A 93 -10.24 -8.73 -2.85
C ARG A 93 -11.17 -7.91 -3.72
N VAL A 94 -10.60 -7.18 -4.66
CA VAL A 94 -11.36 -6.45 -5.68
C VAL A 94 -10.85 -6.83 -7.06
N ALA A 95 -11.74 -6.94 -8.04
CA ALA A 95 -11.32 -7.15 -9.42
C ALA A 95 -11.27 -5.81 -10.15
N SER A 96 -12.42 -5.26 -10.53
CA SER A 96 -12.55 -3.95 -11.18
C SER A 96 -13.33 -2.96 -10.30
N ALA A 97 -12.95 -2.89 -9.03
CA ALA A 97 -13.50 -1.97 -8.06
C ALA A 97 -12.38 -1.26 -7.30
N ASP A 98 -12.59 0.01 -6.98
CA ASP A 98 -11.69 0.75 -6.10
C ASP A 98 -11.98 0.37 -4.64
N ALA A 99 -10.92 0.22 -3.84
CA ALA A 99 -11.02 -0.05 -2.40
C ALA A 99 -10.46 1.13 -1.61
N ARG A 100 -11.29 1.75 -0.77
CA ARG A 100 -10.90 2.84 0.13
C ARG A 100 -11.16 2.43 1.57
N CYS A 101 -10.11 2.31 2.35
CA CYS A 101 -10.15 1.89 3.75
C CYS A 101 -9.71 3.06 4.62
N ARG A 102 -10.67 3.72 5.28
CA ARG A 102 -10.47 4.89 6.15
C ARG A 102 -10.53 4.50 7.62
N GLY A 103 -9.79 5.22 8.45
CA GLY A 103 -9.62 4.94 9.87
C GLY A 103 -8.47 3.95 10.15
N ARG A 104 -8.45 3.46 11.39
CA ARG A 104 -7.36 2.64 11.93
C ARG A 104 -7.71 1.16 11.95
N PHE A 105 -6.85 0.36 11.32
CA PHE A 105 -6.96 -1.10 11.22
C PHE A 105 -5.80 -1.80 11.91
N ALA A 106 -6.02 -3.01 12.40
CA ALA A 106 -4.96 -3.81 13.02
C ALA A 106 -3.97 -4.31 11.97
N ASP A 107 -4.45 -4.98 10.94
CA ASP A 107 -3.67 -5.52 9.83
C ASP A 107 -4.45 -5.37 8.53
N ALA A 108 -3.75 -5.31 7.40
CA ALA A 108 -4.37 -5.13 6.10
C ALA A 108 -3.78 -6.05 5.03
N ARG A 109 -4.62 -6.87 4.40
CA ARG A 109 -4.28 -7.68 3.22
C ARG A 109 -5.24 -7.36 2.09
N LEU A 110 -4.75 -6.69 1.05
CA LEU A 110 -5.56 -6.26 -0.08
C LEU A 110 -5.02 -6.80 -1.40
N LYS A 111 -5.92 -7.25 -2.26
CA LYS A 111 -5.61 -7.67 -3.64
C LYS A 111 -6.56 -6.99 -4.60
N SER A 112 -6.00 -6.33 -5.62
CA SER A 112 -6.75 -5.69 -6.70
C SER A 112 -6.31 -6.25 -8.06
N ALA A 113 -7.25 -6.41 -9.00
CA ALA A 113 -6.88 -6.70 -10.39
C ALA A 113 -6.67 -5.41 -11.19
N SER A 114 -7.60 -4.45 -11.11
CA SER A 114 -7.57 -3.24 -11.93
C SER A 114 -8.07 -1.96 -11.25
N GLY A 115 -8.40 -2.00 -9.96
CA GLY A 115 -8.90 -0.84 -9.21
C GLY A 115 -7.84 -0.25 -8.27
N ASP A 116 -8.03 1.02 -7.91
CA ASP A 116 -7.13 1.71 -6.99
C ASP A 116 -7.36 1.25 -5.55
N VAL A 117 -6.30 1.21 -4.76
CA VAL A 117 -6.34 0.81 -3.35
C VAL A 117 -5.79 1.95 -2.50
N ALA A 118 -6.61 2.44 -1.58
CA ALA A 118 -6.22 3.43 -0.58
C ALA A 118 -6.46 2.90 0.83
N VAL A 119 -5.44 2.94 1.68
CA VAL A 119 -5.52 2.57 3.11
C VAL A 119 -4.94 3.69 3.96
N GLU A 120 -5.70 4.16 4.94
CA GLU A 120 -5.31 5.29 5.80
C GLU A 120 -4.29 4.87 6.87
N HIS A 121 -4.67 4.00 7.82
CA HIS A 121 -3.76 3.64 8.91
C HIS A 121 -3.85 2.15 9.29
N VAL A 122 -2.69 1.49 9.31
CA VAL A 122 -2.51 0.12 9.80
C VAL A 122 -1.51 0.10 10.96
N THR A 123 -1.91 -0.41 12.13
CA THR A 123 -1.03 -0.47 13.31
C THR A 123 -0.06 -1.65 13.30
N GLY A 124 -0.44 -2.74 12.64
CA GLY A 124 0.36 -3.93 12.40
C GLY A 124 0.96 -3.91 11.00
N ASP A 125 0.80 -5.00 10.27
CA ASP A 125 1.41 -5.18 8.96
C ASP A 125 0.40 -4.95 7.81
N ALA A 126 0.89 -4.35 6.73
CA ALA A 126 0.13 -4.13 5.51
C ALA A 126 0.73 -4.90 4.33
N SER A 127 -0.09 -5.64 3.59
CA SER A 127 0.27 -6.29 2.33
C SER A 127 -0.75 -5.95 1.24
N VAL A 128 -0.31 -5.23 0.22
CA VAL A 128 -1.17 -4.81 -0.89
C VAL A 128 -0.59 -5.32 -2.21
N LYS A 129 -1.42 -5.97 -3.03
CA LYS A 129 -1.03 -6.43 -4.36
C LYS A 129 -2.00 -5.92 -5.41
N THR A 130 -1.50 -5.39 -6.52
CA THR A 130 -2.31 -4.99 -7.66
C THR A 130 -1.70 -5.48 -8.97
N ALA A 131 -2.55 -5.91 -9.92
CA ALA A 131 -2.10 -6.10 -11.29
C ALA A 131 -2.13 -4.78 -12.07
N SER A 132 -3.10 -3.91 -11.81
CA SER A 132 -3.20 -2.58 -12.39
C SER A 132 -3.92 -1.63 -11.44
N GLY A 133 -3.41 -0.42 -11.28
CA GLY A 133 -4.01 0.62 -10.42
C GLY A 133 -3.01 1.18 -9.41
N HIS A 134 -3.37 2.26 -8.77
CA HIS A 134 -2.53 2.94 -7.79
C HIS A 134 -2.71 2.33 -6.39
N ILE A 135 -1.60 2.16 -5.68
CA ILE A 135 -1.60 1.81 -4.27
C ILE A 135 -1.21 3.05 -3.48
N LEU A 136 -2.08 3.49 -2.57
CA LEU A 136 -1.80 4.54 -1.60
C LEU A 136 -1.97 3.96 -0.19
N VAL A 137 -0.90 3.98 0.61
CA VAL A 137 -0.98 3.67 2.03
C VAL A 137 -0.38 4.83 2.81
N ASP A 138 -1.21 5.53 3.57
CA ASP A 138 -0.78 6.74 4.28
C ASP A 138 0.11 6.38 5.48
N ARG A 139 -0.32 5.44 6.33
CA ARG A 139 0.48 5.04 7.50
C ARG A 139 0.43 3.54 7.79
N VAL A 140 1.61 2.96 8.02
CA VAL A 140 1.81 1.61 8.55
C VAL A 140 2.79 1.68 9.72
N ASP A 141 2.37 1.34 10.93
CA ASP A 141 3.30 1.35 12.08
C ASP A 141 4.22 0.11 12.09
N GLY A 142 3.77 -1.02 11.52
CA GLY A 142 4.55 -2.24 11.31
C GLY A 142 5.25 -2.30 9.95
N ARG A 143 5.25 -3.49 9.32
CA ARG A 143 5.90 -3.74 8.01
C ARG A 143 4.93 -3.49 6.85
N ALA A 144 5.46 -3.01 5.74
CA ALA A 144 4.69 -2.81 4.51
C ALA A 144 5.24 -3.68 3.36
N ALA A 145 4.36 -4.42 2.69
CA ALA A 145 4.65 -5.16 1.48
C ALA A 145 3.73 -4.70 0.34
N ALA A 146 4.30 -4.24 -0.77
CA ALA A 146 3.54 -3.75 -1.92
C ALA A 146 4.01 -4.40 -3.23
N ASP A 147 3.11 -5.03 -3.98
CA ASP A 147 3.40 -5.58 -5.31
C ASP A 147 2.49 -4.94 -6.35
N ALA A 148 3.04 -4.31 -7.39
CA ALA A 148 2.28 -3.73 -8.48
C ALA A 148 2.84 -4.17 -9.85
N ALA A 149 2.02 -4.78 -10.70
CA ALA A 149 2.46 -5.04 -12.08
C ALA A 149 2.43 -3.76 -12.92
N SER A 150 1.37 -2.95 -12.80
CA SER A 150 1.27 -1.64 -13.44
C SER A 150 0.60 -0.63 -12.51
N GLY A 151 1.19 0.55 -12.38
CA GLY A 151 0.66 1.62 -11.55
C GLY A 151 1.62 2.02 -10.44
N ASP A 152 1.34 3.19 -9.85
CA ASP A 152 2.24 3.79 -8.88
C ASP A 152 1.93 3.29 -7.47
N VAL A 153 2.97 3.16 -6.66
CA VAL A 153 2.87 2.80 -5.24
C VAL A 153 3.38 3.97 -4.42
N THR A 154 2.52 4.50 -3.55
CA THR A 154 2.86 5.56 -2.59
C THR A 154 2.65 5.03 -1.18
N LEU A 155 3.72 5.03 -0.39
CA LEU A 155 3.71 4.70 1.04
C LEU A 155 4.20 5.94 1.81
N THR A 156 3.31 6.64 2.51
CA THR A 156 3.71 7.92 3.13
C THR A 156 4.56 7.69 4.39
N LEU A 157 4.09 6.90 5.35
CA LEU A 157 4.85 6.59 6.56
C LEU A 157 4.85 5.09 6.85
N VAL A 158 6.03 4.47 6.89
CA VAL A 158 6.19 3.08 7.33
C VAL A 158 7.15 3.00 8.52
N GLY A 159 6.68 2.55 9.68
CA GLY A 159 7.46 2.44 10.90
C GLY A 159 8.48 1.29 10.89
N GLY A 160 8.15 0.19 10.22
CA GLY A 160 8.96 -1.01 10.08
C GLY A 160 9.69 -1.13 8.73
N ASP A 161 9.91 -2.39 8.31
CA ASP A 161 10.57 -2.69 7.04
C ASP A 161 9.59 -2.57 5.86
N VAL A 162 10.09 -2.12 4.71
CA VAL A 162 9.35 -2.03 3.46
C VAL A 162 9.90 -3.04 2.45
N THR A 163 9.02 -3.78 1.78
CA THR A 163 9.35 -4.58 0.59
C THR A 163 8.39 -4.22 -0.53
N ALA A 164 8.91 -3.69 -1.63
CA ALA A 164 8.10 -3.25 -2.76
C ALA A 164 8.63 -3.78 -4.08
N HIS A 165 7.74 -4.29 -4.93
CA HIS A 165 8.07 -4.75 -6.27
C HIS A 165 7.09 -4.14 -7.27
N ILE A 166 7.63 -3.37 -8.22
CA ILE A 166 6.89 -2.76 -9.31
C ILE A 166 7.41 -3.29 -10.64
N THR A 167 6.54 -3.67 -11.56
CA THR A 167 6.98 -3.94 -12.93
C THR A 167 7.00 -2.65 -13.75
N SER A 168 5.89 -1.91 -13.78
CA SER A 168 5.81 -0.60 -14.44
C SER A 168 5.11 0.42 -13.56
N GLY A 169 5.74 1.57 -13.34
CA GLY A 169 5.21 2.65 -12.49
C GLY A 169 6.24 3.10 -11.46
N ASP A 170 5.93 4.16 -10.74
CA ASP A 170 6.85 4.76 -9.77
C ASP A 170 6.58 4.24 -8.35
N LEU A 171 7.66 4.05 -7.59
CA LEU A 171 7.61 3.74 -6.17
C LEU A 171 7.97 5.01 -5.39
N THR A 172 7.08 5.50 -4.55
CA THR A 172 7.35 6.61 -3.64
C THR A 172 7.15 6.14 -2.20
N ILE A 173 8.17 6.35 -1.36
CA ILE A 173 8.11 6.11 0.08
C ILE A 173 8.55 7.39 0.77
N ASP A 174 7.64 8.16 1.36
CA ASP A 174 7.99 9.47 1.92
C ASP A 174 8.86 9.31 3.18
N GLU A 175 8.52 8.38 4.07
CA GLU A 175 9.31 8.06 5.26
C GLU A 175 9.37 6.56 5.54
N ALA A 176 10.60 6.03 5.65
CA ALA A 176 10.88 4.66 6.09
C ALA A 176 11.61 4.64 7.45
N GLY A 177 10.99 4.00 8.43
CA GLY A 177 11.49 3.82 9.79
C GLY A 177 12.42 2.61 9.98
N GLY A 178 12.41 1.67 9.02
CA GLY A 178 13.23 0.45 8.98
C GLY A 178 13.97 0.26 7.65
N SER A 179 14.27 -0.99 7.33
CA SER A 179 14.98 -1.35 6.09
C SER A 179 14.03 -1.29 4.88
N VAL A 180 14.56 -0.96 3.70
CA VAL A 180 13.76 -0.86 2.48
C VAL A 180 14.34 -1.77 1.42
N GLN A 181 13.51 -2.63 0.84
CA GLN A 181 13.85 -3.40 -0.36
C GLN A 181 12.88 -3.04 -1.48
N GLY A 182 13.36 -2.33 -2.49
CA GLY A 182 12.55 -1.87 -3.63
C GLY A 182 13.10 -2.40 -4.95
N THR A 183 12.24 -2.96 -5.79
CA THR A 183 12.61 -3.35 -7.16
C THR A 183 11.60 -2.79 -8.15
N ALA A 184 12.08 -2.15 -9.22
CA ALA A 184 11.29 -1.69 -10.36
C ALA A 184 11.84 -2.29 -11.66
N ALA A 185 11.01 -2.69 -12.62
CA ALA A 185 11.51 -2.98 -13.97
C ALA A 185 11.59 -1.69 -14.79
N SER A 186 10.52 -0.91 -14.80
CA SER A 186 10.47 0.42 -15.41
C SER A 186 9.77 1.40 -14.46
N GLY A 187 10.47 2.48 -14.11
CA GLY A 187 9.97 3.52 -13.21
C GLY A 187 11.03 4.01 -12.24
N THR A 188 10.72 5.14 -11.62
CA THR A 188 11.57 5.81 -10.64
C THR A 188 11.25 5.30 -9.24
N ILE A 189 12.30 5.08 -8.43
CA ILE A 189 12.14 4.79 -7.01
C ILE A 189 12.56 6.02 -6.22
N ASN A 190 11.62 6.61 -5.48
CA ASN A 190 11.80 7.76 -4.62
C ASN A 190 11.64 7.35 -3.16
N ILE A 191 12.68 7.52 -2.36
CA ILE A 191 12.61 7.45 -0.90
C ILE A 191 12.80 8.87 -0.38
N GLY A 192 11.74 9.48 0.15
CA GLY A 192 11.78 10.83 0.70
C GLY A 192 12.70 10.94 1.90
N ARG A 193 12.61 10.00 2.85
CA ARG A 193 13.48 9.98 4.02
C ARG A 193 13.69 8.58 4.59
N VAL A 194 14.95 8.25 4.84
CA VAL A 194 15.37 7.08 5.61
C VAL A 194 16.45 7.45 6.62
N ARG A 195 16.43 6.80 7.79
CA ARG A 195 17.35 7.10 8.91
C ARG A 195 18.22 5.94 9.38
N ARG A 196 17.81 4.69 9.13
CA ARG A 196 18.51 3.51 9.64
C ARG A 196 18.20 2.27 8.81
N GLY A 197 19.03 1.24 8.99
CA GLY A 197 18.81 -0.08 8.40
C GLY A 197 19.50 -0.25 7.06
N ALA A 198 18.99 -1.16 6.23
CA ALA A 198 19.54 -1.42 4.90
C ALA A 198 18.52 -1.03 3.83
N VAL A 199 18.95 -0.24 2.86
CA VAL A 199 18.15 0.16 1.70
C VAL A 199 18.75 -0.48 0.47
N LYS A 200 18.00 -1.38 -0.17
CA LYS A 200 18.38 -2.08 -1.39
C LYS A 200 17.39 -1.73 -2.48
N LEU A 201 17.80 -0.86 -3.40
CA LEU A 201 16.95 -0.43 -4.51
C LEU A 201 17.54 -0.92 -5.83
N LYS A 202 16.69 -1.49 -6.67
CA LYS A 202 17.06 -1.94 -8.00
C LYS A 202 16.03 -1.47 -9.02
N THR A 203 16.46 -0.78 -10.06
CA THR A 203 15.61 -0.51 -11.24
C THR A 203 16.32 -0.93 -12.53
N ALA A 204 15.59 -1.39 -13.55
CA ALA A 204 16.20 -1.65 -14.85
C ALA A 204 16.20 -0.37 -15.70
N SER A 205 15.08 0.35 -15.74
CA SER A 205 14.97 1.63 -16.42
C SER A 205 14.24 2.63 -15.53
N GLY A 206 14.92 3.69 -15.13
CA GLY A 206 14.38 4.75 -14.27
C GLY A 206 15.39 5.24 -13.24
N GLY A 207 15.03 6.34 -12.58
CA GLY A 207 15.89 6.97 -11.59
C GLY A 207 15.76 6.34 -10.21
N VAL A 208 16.73 6.61 -9.35
CA VAL A 208 16.64 6.30 -7.92
C VAL A 208 16.99 7.57 -7.14
N ASN A 209 16.03 8.09 -6.36
CA ASN A 209 16.23 9.25 -5.51
C ASN A 209 16.11 8.81 -4.04
N VAL A 210 17.12 9.08 -3.22
CA VAL A 210 17.12 8.70 -1.80
C VAL A 210 17.48 9.88 -0.92
N GLY A 211 16.52 10.33 -0.12
CA GLY A 211 16.72 11.29 0.94
C GLY A 211 17.20 10.61 2.23
N VAL A 212 18.36 11.03 2.73
CA VAL A 212 18.94 10.53 3.98
C VAL A 212 18.78 11.57 5.09
N ALA A 213 18.27 11.15 6.24
CA ALA A 213 18.15 12.02 7.40
C ALA A 213 19.52 12.60 7.83
N GLN A 214 19.53 13.87 8.23
CA GLN A 214 20.74 14.55 8.70
C GLN A 214 21.36 13.83 9.93
N GLY A 215 22.70 13.81 10.01
CA GLY A 215 23.43 13.18 11.11
C GLY A 215 23.55 11.64 11.02
N THR A 216 22.94 11.02 9.99
CA THR A 216 23.03 9.57 9.78
C THR A 216 24.37 9.20 9.14
N SER A 217 25.09 8.24 9.72
CA SER A 217 26.28 7.64 9.08
C SER A 217 25.86 6.66 7.98
N VAL A 218 26.49 6.76 6.80
CA VAL A 218 26.04 6.03 5.61
C VAL A 218 27.18 5.26 4.98
N TRP A 219 26.93 4.00 4.63
CA TRP A 219 27.75 3.24 3.69
C TRP A 219 27.04 3.13 2.34
N LEU A 220 27.78 3.32 1.24
CA LEU A 220 27.24 3.43 -0.11
C LEU A 220 27.84 2.38 -1.06
N ASP A 221 26.97 1.62 -1.72
CA ASP A 221 27.27 0.84 -2.93
C ASP A 221 26.29 1.26 -4.03
N VAL A 222 26.77 2.05 -4.99
CA VAL A 222 25.93 2.71 -5.99
C VAL A 222 26.45 2.40 -7.39
N ILE A 223 25.62 1.78 -8.22
CA ILE A 223 25.98 1.36 -9.57
C ILE A 223 24.87 1.77 -10.54
N THR A 224 25.23 2.57 -11.54
CA THR A 224 24.42 2.81 -12.75
C THR A 224 25.20 2.32 -13.97
N ALA A 225 24.57 1.56 -14.88
CA ALA A 225 25.24 1.19 -16.13
C ALA A 225 25.18 2.31 -17.18
N SER A 226 24.09 3.07 -17.20
CA SER A 226 23.91 4.25 -18.05
C SER A 226 23.14 5.33 -17.29
N GLY A 227 23.79 6.44 -16.97
CA GLY A 227 23.21 7.54 -16.21
C GLY A 227 24.27 8.28 -15.41
N ARG A 228 23.85 9.23 -14.58
CA ARG A 228 24.72 9.97 -13.67
C ARG A 228 24.40 9.60 -12.23
N THR A 229 25.44 9.57 -11.41
CA THR A 229 25.29 9.45 -9.96
C THR A 229 25.65 10.79 -9.34
N HIS A 230 24.76 11.32 -8.50
CA HIS A 230 24.98 12.50 -7.69
C HIS A 230 24.78 12.15 -6.21
N SER A 231 25.61 12.74 -5.34
CA SER A 231 25.51 12.52 -3.90
C SER A 231 26.02 13.76 -3.16
N ASP A 232 25.14 14.38 -2.39
CA ASP A 232 25.46 15.51 -1.49
C ASP A 232 25.86 15.04 -0.08
N LEU A 233 26.02 13.73 0.11
CA LEU A 233 26.46 13.17 1.39
C LEU A 233 27.92 13.54 1.66
N ASP A 234 28.16 14.15 2.82
CA ASP A 234 29.50 14.45 3.30
C ASP A 234 30.25 13.12 3.59
N MET A 235 31.25 12.80 2.77
CA MET A 235 32.03 11.56 2.84
C MET A 235 33.21 11.66 3.82
N SER A 236 33.23 12.71 4.63
CA SER A 236 34.32 13.05 5.55
C SER A 236 34.24 12.22 6.84
N GLY A 237 34.84 11.03 6.78
CA GLY A 237 35.13 10.20 7.95
C GLY A 237 34.25 8.95 8.04
N GLY A 238 34.91 7.79 8.08
CA GLY A 238 34.25 6.56 8.55
C GLY A 238 33.64 6.77 9.94
N PRO A 239 32.70 5.90 10.36
CA PRO A 239 31.91 6.10 11.56
C PRO A 239 32.79 6.52 12.73
N ALA A 240 32.47 7.65 13.36
CA ALA A 240 33.16 8.14 14.55
C ALA A 240 33.06 7.06 15.65
N GLY A 241 34.10 6.22 15.75
CA GLY A 241 34.13 5.07 16.66
C GLY A 241 34.32 3.68 16.03
N GLY A 242 34.51 3.55 14.71
CA GLY A 242 34.77 2.24 14.08
C GLY A 242 33.61 1.24 14.13
N GLY A 243 32.38 1.73 14.37
CA GLY A 243 31.16 0.92 14.41
C GLY A 243 30.56 0.63 13.03
N GLN A 244 29.50 -0.19 12.98
CA GLN A 244 28.69 -0.36 11.77
C GLN A 244 27.98 0.96 11.41
N PRO A 245 27.83 1.27 10.11
CA PRO A 245 27.07 2.43 9.67
C PRO A 245 25.59 2.29 10.10
N ASP A 246 24.96 3.40 10.46
CA ASP A 246 23.54 3.43 10.83
C ASP A 246 22.65 3.04 9.64
N LEU A 247 23.11 3.36 8.42
CA LEU A 247 22.42 3.15 7.17
C LEU A 247 23.36 2.58 6.10
N ALA A 248 22.95 1.48 5.48
CA ALA A 248 23.62 0.92 4.30
C ALA A 248 22.74 1.10 3.06
N LEU A 249 23.23 1.81 2.04
CA LEU A 249 22.55 1.98 0.77
C LEU A 249 23.21 1.11 -0.31
N THR A 250 22.42 0.26 -0.95
CA THR A 250 22.80 -0.50 -2.15
C THR A 250 21.83 -0.13 -3.27
N LEU A 251 22.28 0.72 -4.19
CA LEU A 251 21.44 1.30 -5.23
C LEU A 251 21.96 0.85 -6.60
N ARG A 252 21.09 0.24 -7.40
CA ARG A 252 21.44 -0.29 -8.72
C ARG A 252 20.43 0.14 -9.77
N THR A 253 20.89 0.77 -10.84
CA THR A 253 20.08 1.02 -12.04
C THR A 253 20.81 0.54 -13.29
N ALA A 254 20.10 -0.02 -14.28
CA ALA A 254 20.73 -0.29 -15.57
C ALA A 254 20.70 0.94 -16.49
N SER A 255 19.61 1.70 -16.47
CA SER A 255 19.49 2.96 -17.19
C SER A 255 18.71 3.98 -16.36
N GLY A 256 19.38 5.04 -15.92
CA GLY A 256 18.79 6.14 -15.17
C GLY A 256 19.78 6.78 -14.21
N ASP A 257 19.38 7.93 -13.68
CA ASP A 257 20.19 8.70 -12.75
C ASP A 257 19.94 8.23 -11.31
N ILE A 258 20.97 8.30 -10.48
CA ILE A 258 20.87 8.04 -9.04
C ILE A 258 21.21 9.34 -8.33
N ASP A 259 20.28 9.85 -7.53
CA ASP A 259 20.47 11.01 -6.67
C ASP A 259 20.35 10.62 -5.19
N ILE A 260 21.28 11.12 -4.38
CA ILE A 260 21.31 10.91 -2.94
C ILE A 260 21.55 12.24 -2.26
N HIS A 261 20.58 12.71 -1.48
CA HIS A 261 20.66 14.02 -0.84
C HIS A 261 20.33 13.95 0.65
N ARG A 262 20.80 14.94 1.40
CA ARG A 262 20.43 15.09 2.81
C ARG A 262 19.08 15.77 2.92
N VAL A 263 18.24 15.27 3.82
CA VAL A 263 16.95 15.88 4.15
C VAL A 263 17.02 16.47 5.56
N VAL A 264 16.79 17.77 5.64
CA VAL A 264 16.69 18.50 6.90
C VAL A 264 15.36 18.16 7.54
N VAL A 265 15.40 17.66 8.78
CA VAL A 265 14.20 17.45 9.57
C VAL A 265 13.68 18.83 9.98
N PRO A 266 12.43 19.22 9.67
CA PRO A 266 11.84 20.36 10.34
C PRO A 266 11.76 19.98 11.82
N THR A 267 12.56 20.64 12.66
CA THR A 267 12.43 20.52 14.11
C THR A 267 10.98 20.86 14.43
N SER A 268 10.20 19.87 14.86
CA SER A 268 8.84 20.09 15.32
C SER A 268 8.91 21.12 16.45
N ALA A 269 8.33 22.30 16.22
CA ALA A 269 8.20 23.35 17.22
C ALA A 269 7.10 23.01 18.22
#